data_AF-Q645K5-F1
#
_entry.id   AF-Q645K5-F1
#
_cell.length_a   1.000
_cell.length_b   1.000
_cell.length_c   1.000
_cell.angle_alpha   90.00
_cell.angle_beta   90.00
_cell.angle_gamma   90.00
#
_symmetry.space_group_name_H-M   'P 1'
#
loop_
_entity.id
_entity.type
_entity.pdbx_description
1 polymer ?
#
loop_
_entity_poly.entity_id
_entity_poly.type
_entity_poly.pdbx_seq_one_letter_code
_entity_poly.pdbx_strand_id
1 'polypeptide(L)'
;IIKSKSEVAALMDFLNWLETLLAKQPNKEGIVMLYHDDRKFIPYMILEALKKYSLIDRFNRTVKAFANTCPMAKTFLGKHGIKNCGLRKLSMLLAKSKDGNSTKEDEHENAEGNSSITDNSGPKNQKQGAFEGSANVRAKMVYEMALQLTESESTESPESFESPES
;
A
#
# COMPACT_ATOMS: atom_id res chain seq x y z
N ILE A 1 -22.57 13.72 -8.48
CA ILE A 1 -23.35 12.67 -7.79
C ILE A 1 -22.57 11.37 -7.88
N ILE A 2 -22.18 10.77 -6.76
CA ILE A 2 -21.50 9.46 -6.74
C ILE A 2 -22.58 8.38 -6.69
N LYS A 3 -22.56 7.42 -7.62
CA LYS A 3 -23.45 6.24 -7.57
C LYS A 3 -22.93 5.28 -6.49
N SER A 4 -23.80 4.84 -5.59
CA SER A 4 -23.46 3.92 -4.49
C SER A 4 -24.41 2.71 -4.47
N LYS A 5 -23.99 1.66 -3.77
CA LYS A 5 -24.78 0.45 -3.49
C LYS A 5 -24.99 0.33 -1.98
N SER A 6 -25.93 -0.51 -1.55
CA SER A 6 -26.00 -0.92 -0.15
C SER A 6 -24.73 -1.69 0.24
N GLU A 7 -24.36 -1.63 1.52
CA GLU A 7 -23.18 -2.31 2.05
C GLU A 7 -23.18 -3.81 1.71
N VAL A 8 -24.29 -4.50 1.96
CA VAL A 8 -24.43 -5.94 1.65
C VAL A 8 -24.27 -6.25 0.16
N ALA A 9 -24.81 -5.41 -0.73
CA ALA A 9 -24.67 -5.63 -2.17
C ALA A 9 -23.22 -5.44 -2.61
N ALA A 10 -22.53 -4.43 -2.09
CA ALA A 10 -21.10 -4.21 -2.36
C ALA A 10 -20.23 -5.36 -1.82
N LEU A 11 -20.54 -5.90 -0.63
CA LEU A 11 -19.84 -7.06 -0.07
C LEU A 11 -20.04 -8.33 -0.92
N MET A 12 -21.25 -8.57 -1.40
CA MET A 12 -21.52 -9.71 -2.29
C MET A 12 -20.75 -9.59 -3.60
N ASP A 13 -20.73 -8.41 -4.22
CA ASP A 13 -19.94 -8.15 -5.43
C ASP A 13 -18.44 -8.36 -5.17
N PHE A 14 -17.95 -7.90 -4.01
CA PHE A 14 -16.57 -8.09 -3.61
C PHE A 14 -16.19 -9.57 -3.44
N LEU A 15 -17.04 -10.37 -2.79
CA LEU A 15 -16.81 -11.81 -2.63
C LEU A 15 -16.84 -12.55 -3.98
N ASN A 16 -17.81 -12.23 -4.84
CA ASN A 16 -17.87 -12.78 -6.21
C ASN A 16 -16.59 -12.47 -7.00
N TRP A 17 -16.07 -11.25 -6.84
CA TRP A 17 -14.82 -10.84 -7.48
C TRP A 17 -13.62 -11.63 -6.95
N LEU A 18 -13.50 -11.83 -5.63
CA LEU A 18 -12.43 -12.65 -5.04
C LEU A 18 -12.48 -14.11 -5.50
N GLU A 19 -13.67 -14.70 -5.55
CA GLU A 19 -13.88 -16.07 -6.04
C GLU A 19 -13.47 -16.21 -7.51
N THR A 20 -13.90 -15.24 -8.34
CA THR A 20 -13.51 -15.18 -9.76
C THR A 20 -12.00 -14.99 -9.93
N LEU A 21 -11.36 -14.21 -9.05
CA LEU A 21 -9.92 -13.99 -9.07
C LEU A 21 -9.16 -15.28 -8.75
N LEU A 22 -9.57 -16.01 -7.71
CA LEU A 22 -8.94 -17.28 -7.32
C LEU A 22 -9.17 -18.37 -8.36
N ALA A 23 -10.36 -18.45 -8.96
CA ALA A 23 -10.69 -19.43 -9.99
C ALA A 23 -9.78 -19.32 -11.24
N LYS A 24 -9.23 -18.13 -11.52
CA LYS A 24 -8.25 -17.91 -12.59
C LYS A 24 -6.85 -18.46 -12.28
N GLN A 25 -6.62 -18.91 -11.04
CA GLN A 25 -5.32 -19.35 -10.52
C GLN A 25 -5.47 -20.72 -9.82
N PRO A 26 -5.72 -21.81 -10.57
CA PRO A 26 -6.12 -23.10 -10.01
C PRO A 26 -5.07 -23.75 -9.09
N ASN A 27 -3.79 -23.34 -9.22
CA ASN A 27 -2.68 -23.85 -8.43
C ASN A 27 -2.37 -23.00 -7.18
N LYS A 28 -3.26 -22.08 -6.79
CA LYS A 28 -3.06 -21.19 -5.63
C LYS A 28 -4.06 -21.53 -4.52
N GLU A 29 -3.59 -21.50 -3.29
CA GLU A 29 -4.35 -21.91 -2.11
C GLU A 29 -5.29 -20.80 -1.57
N GLY A 30 -5.10 -19.56 -2.00
CA GLY A 30 -5.97 -18.44 -1.63
C GLY A 30 -5.33 -17.06 -1.85
N ILE A 31 -5.93 -16.04 -1.23
CA ILE A 31 -5.59 -14.63 -1.40
C ILE A 31 -5.04 -14.05 -0.09
N VAL A 32 -3.95 -13.28 -0.18
CA VAL A 32 -3.46 -12.43 0.91
C VAL A 32 -3.83 -10.98 0.58
N MET A 33 -4.59 -10.34 1.46
CA MET A 33 -4.99 -8.94 1.29
C MET A 33 -3.95 -8.00 1.90
N LEU A 34 -3.22 -7.28 1.03
CA LEU A 34 -2.27 -6.27 1.46
C LEU A 34 -2.98 -4.98 1.89
N TYR A 35 -2.52 -4.39 2.97
CA TYR A 35 -2.94 -3.06 3.41
C TYR A 35 -1.76 -2.30 4.01
N HIS A 36 -1.89 -0.99 4.15
CA HIS A 36 -0.88 -0.13 4.76
C HIS A 36 -1.54 0.79 5.75
N ASP A 37 -1.30 0.55 7.04
CA ASP A 37 -1.87 1.36 8.10
C ASP A 37 -0.99 1.24 9.36
N ASP A 38 -0.75 2.36 10.05
CA ASP A 38 -0.02 2.36 11.31
C ASP A 38 -0.84 1.70 12.42
N ARG A 39 -2.16 1.97 12.40
CA ARG A 39 -3.11 1.37 13.32
C ARG A 39 -3.89 0.32 12.54
N LYS A 40 -3.89 -0.92 13.01
CA LYS A 40 -4.68 -2.00 12.40
C LYS A 40 -6.17 -1.59 12.45
N PHE A 41 -6.72 -1.07 11.36
CA PHE A 41 -8.11 -0.62 11.26
C PHE A 41 -8.80 -1.27 10.06
N ILE A 42 -8.17 -1.19 8.87
CA ILE A 42 -8.73 -1.71 7.61
C ILE A 42 -9.21 -3.17 7.73
N PRO A 43 -8.42 -4.14 8.25
CA PRO A 43 -8.89 -5.52 8.37
C PRO A 43 -10.10 -5.66 9.29
N TYR A 44 -10.12 -4.94 10.41
CA TYR A 44 -11.21 -5.04 11.38
C TYR A 44 -12.52 -4.51 10.82
N MET A 45 -12.50 -3.38 10.11
CA MET A 45 -13.71 -2.84 9.48
C MET A 45 -14.30 -3.79 8.45
N ILE A 46 -13.45 -4.44 7.65
CA ILE A 46 -13.91 -5.43 6.65
C ILE A 46 -14.53 -6.64 7.36
N LEU A 47 -13.86 -7.17 8.39
CA LEU A 47 -14.36 -8.31 9.15
C LEU A 47 -15.65 -8.00 9.91
N GLU A 48 -15.80 -6.80 10.46
CA GLU A 48 -17.02 -6.35 11.14
C GLU A 48 -18.20 -6.29 10.15
N ALA A 49 -17.99 -5.70 8.97
CA ALA A 49 -19.01 -5.64 7.92
C ALA A 49 -19.41 -7.04 7.42
N LEU A 50 -18.45 -7.95 7.22
CA LEU A 50 -18.72 -9.34 6.84
C LEU A 50 -19.48 -10.09 7.94
N LYS A 51 -19.10 -9.89 9.21
CA LYS A 51 -19.77 -10.52 10.36
C LYS A 51 -21.23 -10.09 10.47
N LYS A 52 -21.51 -8.80 10.27
CA LYS A 52 -22.86 -8.21 10.29
C LYS A 52 -23.84 -8.92 9.35
N TYR A 53 -23.36 -9.46 8.23
CA TYR A 53 -24.17 -10.16 7.22
C TYR A 53 -23.90 -11.67 7.14
N SER A 54 -23.20 -12.26 8.13
CA SER A 54 -22.86 -13.69 8.16
C SER A 54 -22.07 -14.19 6.95
N LEU A 55 -21.15 -13.35 6.44
CA LEU A 55 -20.35 -13.64 5.23
C LEU A 55 -18.92 -14.10 5.50
N ILE A 56 -18.53 -14.21 6.79
CA ILE A 56 -17.16 -14.58 7.19
C ILE A 56 -16.74 -15.94 6.64
N ASP A 57 -17.60 -16.97 6.71
CA ASP A 57 -17.24 -18.30 6.24
C ASP A 57 -16.99 -18.33 4.73
N ARG A 58 -17.77 -17.57 3.96
CA ARG A 58 -17.58 -17.43 2.51
C ARG A 58 -16.27 -16.71 2.20
N PHE A 59 -15.98 -15.64 2.93
CA PHE A 59 -14.73 -14.88 2.81
C PHE A 59 -13.49 -15.75 3.09
N ASN A 60 -13.51 -16.56 4.15
CA ASN A 60 -12.36 -17.41 4.55
C ASN A 60 -12.05 -18.55 3.56
N ARG A 61 -12.98 -18.89 2.67
CA ARG A 61 -12.71 -19.84 1.59
C ARG A 61 -11.68 -19.30 0.61
N THR A 62 -11.71 -17.99 0.33
CA THR A 62 -10.83 -17.34 -0.65
C THR A 62 -9.67 -16.60 0.00
N VAL A 63 -9.93 -15.78 1.03
CA VAL A 63 -8.90 -14.97 1.69
C VAL A 63 -8.31 -15.72 2.88
N LYS A 64 -6.97 -15.80 2.93
CA LYS A 64 -6.22 -16.54 3.95
C LYS A 64 -5.58 -15.65 4.99
N ALA A 65 -5.22 -14.42 4.61
CA ALA A 65 -4.58 -13.50 5.53
C ALA A 65 -4.76 -12.03 5.10
N PHE A 66 -4.60 -11.15 6.07
CA PHE A 66 -4.30 -9.74 5.86
C PHE A 66 -2.83 -9.50 6.20
N ALA A 67 -2.11 -8.77 5.35
CA ALA A 67 -0.71 -8.43 5.60
C ALA A 67 -0.50 -6.91 5.57
N ASN A 68 0.07 -6.38 6.65
CA ASN A 68 0.38 -4.95 6.77
C ASN A 68 1.76 -4.67 6.19
N THR A 69 1.84 -3.77 5.22
CA THR A 69 3.11 -3.36 4.60
C THR A 69 3.80 -2.21 5.34
N CYS A 70 3.14 -1.60 6.33
CA CYS A 70 3.71 -0.49 7.11
C CYS A 70 5.03 -0.84 7.82
N PRO A 71 5.20 -2.00 8.48
CA PRO A 71 6.48 -2.37 9.11
C PRO A 71 7.64 -2.46 8.10
N MET A 72 7.38 -3.02 6.92
CA MET A 72 8.36 -3.13 5.83
C MET A 72 8.80 -1.74 5.36
N ALA A 73 7.84 -0.84 5.13
CA ALA A 73 8.14 0.53 4.74
C ALA A 73 8.96 1.30 5.80
N LYS A 74 8.63 1.13 7.09
CA LYS A 74 9.39 1.75 8.18
C LYS A 74 10.83 1.25 8.25
N THR A 75 11.05 -0.03 8.00
CA THR A 75 12.39 -0.63 7.97
C THR A 75 13.22 -0.02 6.84
N PHE A 76 12.66 0.06 5.63
CA PHE A 76 13.31 0.71 4.49
C PHE A 76 13.65 2.18 4.77
N LEU A 77 12.69 2.96 5.29
CA LEU A 77 12.93 4.36 5.65
C LEU A 77 14.02 4.52 6.71
N GLY A 78 14.05 3.63 7.69
CA GLY A 78 15.07 3.60 8.74
C GLY A 78 16.47 3.40 8.17
N LYS A 79 16.64 2.49 7.21
CA LYS A 79 17.92 2.28 6.50
C LYS A 79 18.42 3.55 5.80
N HIS A 80 17.50 4.38 5.30
CA HIS A 80 17.82 5.64 4.61
C HIS A 80 17.79 6.88 5.52
N GLY A 81 17.67 6.73 6.85
CA GLY A 81 17.64 7.86 7.79
C GLY A 81 16.40 8.75 7.72
N ILE A 82 15.33 8.30 7.04
CA ILE A 82 14.12 9.09 6.82
C ILE A 82 13.13 8.83 7.97
N LYS A 83 12.82 9.88 8.73
CA LYS A 83 11.79 9.83 9.78
C LYS A 83 10.42 10.13 9.18
N ASN A 84 9.47 9.20 9.33
CA ASN A 84 8.05 9.30 8.98
C ASN A 84 7.76 9.76 7.54
N CYS A 85 7.38 8.82 6.69
CA CYS A 85 7.06 9.06 5.28
C CYS A 85 5.68 8.46 4.97
N GLY A 86 4.72 9.31 4.55
CA GLY A 86 3.41 8.85 4.14
C GLY A 86 3.47 8.03 2.84
N LEU A 87 2.43 7.23 2.57
CA LEU A 87 2.39 6.29 1.44
C LEU A 87 2.71 6.97 0.10
N ARG A 88 2.21 8.18 -0.15
CA ARG A 88 2.54 8.94 -1.38
C ARG A 88 4.02 9.30 -1.47
N LYS A 89 4.62 9.81 -0.39
CA LYS A 89 6.04 10.23 -0.40
C LYS A 89 6.94 9.01 -0.53
N LEU A 90 6.56 7.88 0.07
CA LEU A 90 7.19 6.58 -0.13
C LEU A 90 7.12 6.14 -1.61
N SER A 91 5.94 6.14 -2.21
CA SER A 91 5.79 5.74 -3.62
C SER A 91 6.59 6.64 -4.57
N MET A 92 6.68 7.95 -4.31
CA MET A 92 7.51 8.86 -5.11
C MET A 92 9.01 8.61 -4.92
N LEU A 93 9.45 8.34 -3.70
CA LEU A 93 10.85 8.04 -3.39
C LEU A 93 11.32 6.77 -4.14
N LEU A 94 10.51 5.72 -4.09
CA LEU A 94 10.80 4.44 -4.74
C LEU A 94 10.68 4.51 -6.27
N ALA A 95 9.82 5.38 -6.81
CA ALA A 95 9.80 5.64 -8.25
C ALA A 95 11.07 6.36 -8.72
N LYS A 96 11.56 7.35 -7.94
CA LYS A 96 12.76 8.13 -8.29
C LYS A 96 14.04 7.29 -8.25
N SER A 97 14.14 6.29 -7.37
CA SER A 97 15.29 5.37 -7.34
C SER A 97 15.34 4.44 -8.56
N LYS A 98 14.22 4.19 -9.25
CA LYS A 98 14.16 3.35 -10.45
C LYS A 98 14.60 4.09 -11.73
N ASP A 99 14.38 5.40 -11.78
CA ASP A 99 14.67 6.24 -12.95
C ASP A 99 16.02 6.98 -12.88
N GLY A 100 16.80 6.80 -11.80
CA GLY A 100 17.91 7.69 -11.47
C GLY A 100 19.20 7.00 -11.00
N ASN A 101 19.90 6.30 -11.90
CA ASN A 101 21.37 6.38 -11.90
C ASN A 101 21.79 7.67 -12.64
N SER A 102 21.49 8.82 -12.05
CA SER A 102 22.14 10.08 -12.38
C SER A 102 22.21 10.91 -11.09
N THR A 103 23.39 10.86 -10.49
CA THR A 103 23.87 11.76 -9.44
C THR A 103 23.52 13.20 -9.80
N LYS A 104 22.90 13.94 -8.88
CA LYS A 104 23.46 15.16 -8.28
C LYS A 104 22.82 15.41 -6.91
N GLU A 105 23.71 15.56 -5.94
CA GLU A 105 23.51 16.15 -4.63
C GLU A 105 22.88 17.53 -4.77
N ASP A 106 21.97 17.87 -3.85
CA ASP A 106 21.83 19.22 -3.32
C ASP A 106 21.08 19.10 -1.98
N GLU A 107 21.82 19.32 -0.91
CA GLU A 107 21.34 19.58 0.44
C GLU A 107 20.62 20.93 0.48
N HIS A 108 19.45 21.01 1.14
CA HIS A 108 19.14 22.07 2.11
C HIS A 108 17.79 21.82 2.83
N GLU A 109 17.93 21.55 4.12
CA GLU A 109 17.17 22.03 5.30
C GLU A 109 15.68 22.45 5.24
N ASN A 110 14.93 21.85 6.17
CA ASN A 110 13.87 22.39 7.04
C ASN A 110 12.97 23.55 6.58
N ALA A 111 11.66 23.30 6.64
CA ALA A 111 10.72 24.22 7.31
C ALA A 111 9.41 23.48 7.68
N GLU A 112 9.12 23.45 8.97
CA GLU A 112 7.76 23.31 9.51
C GLU A 112 6.87 24.41 8.91
N GLY A 113 5.65 24.04 8.52
CA GLY A 113 4.71 24.99 7.92
C GLY A 113 3.29 24.48 8.03
N ASN A 114 2.66 24.68 9.19
CA ASN A 114 1.21 24.74 9.30
C ASN A 114 0.70 25.80 8.31
N SER A 115 -0.12 25.40 7.34
CA SER A 115 -0.81 26.35 6.46
C SER A 115 -2.31 26.21 6.61
N SER A 116 -2.86 27.24 7.25
CA SER A 116 -4.26 27.59 7.34
C SER A 116 -4.90 27.68 5.96
N ILE A 117 -6.14 27.23 5.89
CA ILE A 117 -7.06 27.38 4.76
C ILE A 117 -7.29 28.86 4.46
N THR A 118 -6.95 29.30 3.25
CA THR A 118 -7.59 30.45 2.58
C THR A 118 -7.73 30.15 1.09
N ASP A 119 -8.97 30.14 0.61
CA ASP A 119 -9.36 30.10 -0.79
C ASP A 119 -8.87 31.34 -1.55
N ASN A 120 -8.25 31.16 -2.73
CA ASN A 120 -8.67 31.92 -3.91
C ASN A 120 -8.20 31.32 -5.25
N SER A 121 -9.05 31.58 -6.23
CA SER A 121 -9.21 31.11 -7.61
C SER A 121 -8.06 31.32 -8.62
N GLY A 122 -7.91 30.36 -9.54
CA GLY A 122 -7.18 30.49 -10.81
C GLY A 122 -7.06 29.13 -11.55
N PRO A 123 -7.38 29.02 -12.85
CA PRO A 123 -7.38 27.74 -13.57
C PRO A 123 -5.95 27.41 -14.01
N LYS A 124 -5.20 26.72 -13.14
CA LYS A 124 -3.98 26.05 -13.57
C LYS A 124 -4.35 24.63 -13.95
N ASN A 125 -4.06 24.26 -15.20
CA ASN A 125 -4.04 22.89 -15.73
C ASN A 125 -3.09 22.03 -14.90
N GLN A 126 -3.55 21.64 -13.71
CA GLN A 126 -2.94 20.61 -12.91
C GLN A 126 -3.42 19.32 -13.55
N LYS A 127 -2.52 18.55 -14.19
CA LYS A 127 -2.76 17.12 -14.40
C LYS A 127 -3.33 16.62 -13.08
N GLN A 128 -4.61 16.27 -13.04
CA GLN A 128 -5.28 15.86 -11.81
C GLN A 128 -4.55 14.60 -11.33
N GLY A 129 -3.57 14.81 -10.46
CA GLY A 129 -2.85 13.75 -9.82
C GLY A 129 -3.87 12.92 -9.05
N ALA A 130 -3.72 11.60 -9.09
CA ALA A 130 -4.62 10.70 -8.40
C ALA A 130 -4.80 11.16 -6.93
N PHE A 131 -6.06 11.37 -6.52
CA PHE A 131 -6.40 11.85 -5.19
C PHE A 131 -6.10 10.76 -4.15
N GLU A 132 -5.16 11.04 -3.25
CA GLU A 132 -4.69 10.11 -2.21
C GLU A 132 -5.78 9.69 -1.22
N GLY A 133 -6.84 10.50 -1.07
CA GLY A 133 -8.00 10.14 -0.25
C GLY A 133 -8.87 9.01 -0.86
N SER A 134 -8.66 8.62 -2.11
CA SER A 134 -9.37 7.49 -2.73
C SER A 134 -8.80 6.13 -2.31
N ALA A 135 -9.66 5.23 -1.84
CA ALA A 135 -9.27 3.88 -1.43
C ALA A 135 -8.61 3.09 -2.58
N ASN A 136 -9.10 3.25 -3.81
CA ASN A 136 -8.55 2.57 -4.99
C ASN A 136 -7.12 3.05 -5.28
N VAL A 137 -6.87 4.36 -5.13
CA VAL A 137 -5.53 4.95 -5.33
C VAL A 137 -4.58 4.44 -4.26
N ARG A 138 -5.00 4.41 -2.99
CA ARG A 138 -4.19 3.85 -1.90
C ARG A 138 -3.90 2.36 -2.11
N ALA A 139 -4.90 1.55 -2.46
CA ALA A 139 -4.71 0.12 -2.69
C ALA A 139 -3.66 -0.16 -3.78
N LYS A 140 -3.69 0.63 -4.87
CA LYS A 140 -2.68 0.57 -5.93
C LYS A 140 -1.29 0.94 -5.40
N MET A 141 -1.16 2.07 -4.69
CA MET A 141 0.12 2.50 -4.12
C MET A 141 0.70 1.48 -3.13
N VAL A 142 -0.14 0.84 -2.30
CA VAL A 142 0.31 -0.22 -1.37
C VAL A 142 0.92 -1.39 -2.11
N TYR A 143 0.25 -1.86 -3.17
CA TYR A 143 0.74 -2.98 -3.97
C TYR A 143 2.05 -2.65 -4.69
N GLU A 144 2.11 -1.49 -5.36
CA GLU A 144 3.31 -1.05 -6.09
C GLU A 144 4.50 -0.81 -5.16
N MET A 145 4.26 -0.18 -4.00
CA MET A 145 5.29 0.04 -2.98
C MET A 145 5.81 -1.30 -2.44
N ALA A 146 4.92 -2.24 -2.09
CA ALA A 146 5.34 -3.54 -1.58
C ALA A 146 6.21 -4.30 -2.59
N LEU A 147 5.80 -4.28 -3.87
CA LEU A 147 6.57 -4.90 -4.95
C LEU A 147 7.98 -4.31 -5.07
N GLN A 148 8.10 -2.98 -5.05
CA GLN A 148 9.39 -2.29 -5.17
C GLN A 148 10.31 -2.53 -3.96
N LEU A 149 9.75 -2.61 -2.75
CA LEU A 149 10.52 -2.92 -1.56
C LEU A 149 11.06 -4.36 -1.59
N THR A 150 10.26 -5.32 -2.06
CA THR A 150 10.72 -6.71 -2.22
C THR A 150 11.80 -6.86 -3.29
N GLU A 151 11.72 -6.10 -4.38
CA GLU A 151 12.76 -6.07 -5.41
C GLU A 151 14.08 -5.50 -4.86
N SER A 152 14.01 -4.45 -4.05
CA SER A 152 15.19 -3.78 -3.47
C SER A 152 15.93 -4.65 -2.46
N GLU A 153 15.22 -5.43 -1.64
CA GLU A 153 15.84 -6.39 -0.72
C GLU A 153 16.52 -7.55 -1.46
N SER A 154 16.02 -7.97 -2.61
CA SER A 154 16.62 -9.07 -3.38
C SER A 154 17.95 -8.72 -4.05
N THR A 155 18.23 -7.41 -4.22
CA THR A 155 19.50 -6.91 -4.77
C THR A 155 20.57 -6.65 -3.71
N GLU A 156 20.20 -6.59 -2.43
CA GLU A 156 21.13 -6.59 -1.30
C GLU A 156 21.48 -8.07 -0.98
N SER A 157 22.57 -8.58 -1.57
CA SER A 157 23.03 -9.96 -1.29
C SER A 157 23.26 -10.19 0.21
N PRO A 158 22.96 -11.39 0.75
CA PRO A 158 23.35 -11.73 2.11
C PRO A 158 24.89 -11.81 2.14
N GLU A 159 25.52 -11.00 3.00
CA GLU A 159 26.93 -11.18 3.34
C GLU A 159 27.16 -12.65 3.70
N SER A 160 28.12 -13.24 2.99
CA SER A 160 28.57 -14.61 3.19
C SER A 160 28.98 -14.80 4.64
N PHE A 161 28.26 -15.67 5.36
CA PHE A 161 28.77 -16.27 6.58
C PHE A 161 29.99 -17.12 6.22
N GLU A 162 31.18 -16.58 6.40
CA GLU A 162 32.38 -17.40 6.55
C GLU A 162 32.16 -18.34 7.74
N SER A 163 32.16 -19.64 7.45
CA SER A 163 32.22 -20.67 8.48
C SER A 163 33.65 -20.69 9.03
N PRO A 164 33.86 -20.79 10.36
CA PRO A 164 35.20 -20.94 10.88
C PRO A 164 35.71 -22.33 10.51
N GLU A 165 36.82 -22.39 9.77
CA GLU A 165 37.55 -23.64 9.53
C GLU A 165 38.04 -24.24 10.86
N SER A 166 38.10 -25.57 10.83
CA SER A 166 38.38 -26.49 11.94
C SER A 166 39.85 -26.58 12.31
#